data_AF-A0AAQ3PZ67-F1
#
_entry.id   AF-A0AAQ3PZ67-F1
#
_cell.length_a   1.000
_cell.length_b   1.000
_cell.length_c   1.000
_cell.angle_alpha   90.00
_cell.angle_beta   90.00
_cell.angle_gamma   90.00
#
_symmetry.space_group_name_H-M   'P 1'
#
loop_
_entity.id
_entity.type
_entity.pdbx_description
1 polymer ?
#
loop_
_entity_poly.entity_id
_entity_poly.type
_entity_poly.pdbx_seq_one_letter_code
_entity_poly.pdbx_strand_id
1 'polypeptide(L)'
;MERGDVPKSIQCCMNERGVSEAAAREVIKELIMDNWRVINGDRACSSSFEEYFKSVAINVPRTSLFFYHHGDGYSKSDEETRDHIISLLLQPFKI
;
A
#
# COMPACT_ATOMS: atom_id res chain seq x y z
N MET A 1 6.26 -15.66 8.82
CA MET A 1 7.18 -15.90 9.96
C MET A 1 8.42 -16.74 9.58
N GLU A 2 8.39 -17.47 8.46
CA GLU A 2 9.41 -18.47 8.12
C GLU A 2 10.82 -17.95 7.84
N ARG A 3 11.00 -16.66 7.51
CA ARG A 3 12.30 -16.15 7.03
C ARG A 3 13.23 -15.61 8.12
N GLY A 4 12.78 -15.51 9.38
CA GLY A 4 13.60 -14.99 10.49
C GLY A 4 13.93 -13.49 10.42
N ASP A 5 13.20 -12.73 9.61
CA ASP A 5 13.38 -11.27 9.44
C ASP A 5 12.98 -10.47 10.68
N VAL A 6 13.41 -9.20 10.73
CA VAL A 6 12.97 -8.24 11.77
C VAL A 6 11.43 -8.16 11.88
N PRO A 7 10.88 -7.97 13.10
CA PRO A 7 9.44 -7.92 13.31
C PRO A 7 8.75 -6.88 12.42
N LYS A 8 7.71 -7.30 11.69
CA LYS A 8 6.81 -6.42 10.92
C LYS A 8 5.71 -5.87 11.83
N SER A 9 4.98 -4.86 11.35
CA SER A 9 3.90 -4.19 12.09
C SER A 9 2.90 -5.14 12.75
N ILE A 10 2.52 -6.23 12.08
CA ILE A 10 1.64 -7.26 12.64
C ILE A 10 2.27 -7.93 13.87
N GLN A 11 3.54 -8.30 13.81
CA GLN A 11 4.24 -8.96 14.93
C GLN A 11 4.44 -8.00 16.10
N CYS A 12 4.77 -6.73 15.82
CA CYS A 12 4.82 -5.70 16.85
C CYS A 12 3.44 -5.54 17.52
N CYS A 13 2.36 -5.44 16.75
CA CYS A 13 1.00 -5.34 17.27
C CYS A 13 0.60 -6.56 18.11
N MET A 14 0.93 -7.78 17.67
CA MET A 14 0.70 -9.00 18.45
C MET A 14 1.41 -8.93 19.80
N ASN A 15 2.68 -8.52 19.82
CA ASN A 15 3.48 -8.45 21.03
C ASN A 15 3.02 -7.34 21.98
N GLU A 16 2.73 -6.14 21.45
CA GLU A 16 2.30 -4.98 22.23
C GLU A 16 0.90 -5.16 22.83
N ARG A 17 0.00 -5.83 22.11
CA ARG A 17 -1.42 -5.96 22.51
C ARG A 17 -1.79 -7.34 23.03
N GLY A 18 -0.91 -8.33 22.92
CA GLY A 18 -1.17 -9.72 23.32
C GLY A 18 -2.29 -10.40 22.50
N VAL A 19 -2.46 -10.01 21.24
CA VAL A 19 -3.54 -10.47 20.36
C VAL A 19 -3.08 -11.52 19.34
N SER A 20 -4.02 -12.26 18.76
CA SER A 20 -3.73 -13.21 17.67
C SER A 20 -3.26 -12.48 16.40
N GLU A 21 -2.60 -13.21 15.49
CA GLU A 21 -2.17 -12.64 14.20
C GLU A 21 -3.35 -12.12 13.38
N ALA A 22 -4.49 -12.84 13.38
CA ALA A 22 -5.70 -12.43 12.69
C ALA A 22 -6.23 -11.09 13.25
N ALA A 23 -6.30 -10.96 14.57
CA ALA A 23 -6.73 -9.72 15.21
C ALA A 23 -5.74 -8.57 14.96
N ALA A 24 -4.43 -8.84 15.04
CA ALA A 24 -3.41 -7.85 14.70
C ALA A 24 -3.50 -7.39 13.23
N ARG A 25 -3.78 -8.30 12.29
CA ARG A 25 -4.00 -7.95 10.88
C ARG A 25 -5.18 -7.01 10.70
N GLU A 26 -6.30 -7.24 11.38
CA GLU A 26 -7.44 -6.33 11.34
C GLU A 26 -7.10 -4.95 11.92
N VAL A 27 -6.38 -4.89 13.05
CA VAL A 27 -5.89 -3.62 13.61
C VAL A 27 -5.02 -2.84 12.60
N ILE A 28 -4.08 -3.52 11.93
CA ILE A 28 -3.24 -2.87 10.91
C ILE A 28 -4.07 -2.41 9.71
N LYS A 29 -5.07 -3.18 9.26
CA LYS A 29 -5.97 -2.77 8.16
C LYS A 29 -6.77 -1.52 8.53
N GLU A 30 -7.31 -1.47 9.75
CA GLU A 30 -8.02 -0.30 10.27
C GLU A 30 -7.11 0.94 10.26
N LEU A 31 -5.88 0.81 10.76
CA LEU A 31 -4.89 1.89 10.72
C LEU A 31 -4.60 2.37 9.29
N ILE A 32 -4.48 1.46 8.32
CA ILE A 32 -4.30 1.82 6.90
C ILE A 32 -5.51 2.61 6.39
N MET A 33 -6.73 2.16 6.68
CA MET A 33 -7.96 2.85 6.25
C MET A 33 -8.08 4.25 6.87
N ASP A 34 -7.75 4.40 8.15
CA ASP A 34 -7.79 5.69 8.83
C ASP A 34 -6.76 6.67 8.25
N ASN A 35 -5.55 6.20 7.97
CA ASN A 35 -4.54 7.04 7.29
C ASN A 35 -4.96 7.42 5.87
N TRP A 36 -5.67 6.54 5.15
CA TRP A 36 -6.25 6.90 3.85
C TRP A 36 -7.28 8.02 3.94
N ARG A 37 -8.11 8.04 4.98
CA ARG A 37 -9.07 9.13 5.21
C ARG A 37 -8.34 10.47 5.42
N VAL A 38 -7.25 10.46 6.18
CA VAL A 38 -6.40 11.66 6.39
C VAL A 38 -5.79 12.13 5.06
N ILE A 39 -5.16 11.23 4.29
CA ILE A 39 -4.56 11.57 2.99
C ILE A 39 -5.60 12.16 2.03
N ASN A 40 -6.80 11.60 1.99
CA ASN A 40 -7.89 12.12 1.15
C ASN A 40 -8.37 13.50 1.60
N GLY A 41 -8.43 13.74 2.92
CA GLY A 41 -8.71 15.06 3.48
C GLY A 41 -7.65 16.09 3.08
N ASP A 42 -6.38 15.75 3.26
CA ASP A 42 -5.25 16.63 2.92
C ASP A 42 -5.19 16.94 1.42
N ARG A 43 -5.55 15.97 0.57
CA ARG A 43 -5.61 16.16 -0.88
C ARG A 43 -6.68 17.17 -1.29
N ALA A 44 -7.82 17.20 -0.58
CA ALA A 44 -8.94 18.09 -0.82
C ALA A 44 -8.73 19.49 -0.23
N CYS A 45 -7.89 19.63 0.80
CA CYS A 45 -7.56 20.90 1.41
C CYS A 45 -6.67 21.78 0.51
N SER A 46 -6.95 23.09 0.52
CA SER A 46 -6.00 24.09 0.04
C SER A 46 -4.75 24.04 0.92
N SER A 47 -3.58 23.87 0.32
CA SER A 47 -2.31 23.80 1.07
C SER A 47 -1.25 24.65 0.40
N SER A 48 -0.23 25.05 1.16
CA SER A 48 0.97 25.69 0.62
C SER A 48 1.85 24.76 -0.22
N PHE A 49 1.65 23.43 -0.14
CA PHE A 49 2.35 22.48 -0.99
C PHE A 49 1.85 22.56 -2.43
N GLU A 50 2.80 22.43 -3.35
CA GLU A 50 2.53 22.35 -4.78
C GLU A 50 1.65 21.13 -5.12
N GLU A 51 0.70 21.31 -6.04
CA GLU A 51 -0.19 20.23 -6.50
C GLU A 51 0.57 19.05 -7.10
N TYR A 52 1.74 19.30 -7.69
CA TYR A 52 2.65 18.26 -8.15
C TYR A 52 3.14 17.39 -6.98
N PHE A 53 3.63 18.01 -5.91
CA PHE A 53 4.09 17.30 -4.71
C PHE A 53 2.98 16.44 -4.11
N LYS A 54 1.77 16.98 -3.96
CA LYS A 54 0.61 16.22 -3.47
C LYS A 54 0.32 15.00 -4.33
N SER A 55 0.41 15.16 -5.66
CA SER A 55 0.14 14.09 -6.61
C SER A 55 1.19 12.97 -6.52
N VAL A 56 2.48 13.32 -6.35
CA VAL A 56 3.52 12.33 -6.10
C VAL A 56 3.30 11.64 -4.75
N ALA A 57 3.03 12.40 -3.69
CA ALA A 57 2.86 11.89 -2.34
C ALA A 57 1.71 10.87 -2.23
N ILE A 58 0.57 11.13 -2.88
CA ILE A 58 -0.58 10.18 -2.87
C ILE A 58 -0.34 8.97 -3.77
N ASN A 59 0.47 9.08 -4.81
CA ASN A 59 0.72 7.97 -5.72
C ASN A 59 1.63 6.90 -5.09
N VAL A 60 2.51 7.25 -4.15
CA VAL A 60 3.33 6.26 -3.42
C VAL A 60 2.47 5.18 -2.73
N PRO A 61 1.54 5.51 -1.83
CA PRO A 61 0.69 4.48 -1.20
C PRO A 61 -0.27 3.80 -2.18
N ARG A 62 -0.68 4.46 -3.28
CA ARG A 62 -1.46 3.79 -4.36
C ARG A 62 -0.64 2.69 -5.04
N THR A 63 0.62 2.98 -5.35
CA THR A 63 1.54 2.00 -5.93
C THR A 63 1.78 0.84 -4.96
N SER A 64 1.93 1.11 -3.66
CA SER A 64 2.00 0.04 -2.66
C SER A 64 0.72 -0.82 -2.65
N LEU A 65 -0.47 -0.21 -2.67
CA LEU A 65 -1.72 -0.96 -2.74
C LEU A 65 -1.79 -1.83 -4.01
N PHE A 66 -1.43 -1.29 -5.17
CA PHE A 66 -1.39 -2.04 -6.42
C PHE A 66 -0.53 -3.30 -6.31
N PHE A 67 0.71 -3.17 -5.81
CA PHE A 67 1.60 -4.34 -5.69
C PHE A 67 1.21 -5.34 -4.61
N TYR A 68 0.57 -4.87 -3.52
CA TYR A 68 0.32 -5.69 -2.34
C TYR A 68 -1.16 -6.08 -2.15
N HIS A 69 -2.03 -5.84 -3.13
CA HIS A 69 -3.46 -6.12 -3.01
C HIS A 69 -3.75 -7.62 -2.81
N HIS A 70 -3.06 -8.48 -3.56
CA HIS A 70 -3.28 -9.93 -3.55
C HIS A 70 -2.14 -10.75 -2.95
N GLY A 71 -1.09 -10.10 -2.45
CA GLY A 71 0.10 -10.79 -1.96
C GLY A 71 1.34 -9.94 -2.12
N ASP A 72 2.47 -10.55 -2.48
CA ASP A 72 3.73 -9.85 -2.76
C ASP A 72 3.93 -9.73 -4.27
N GLY A 73 3.10 -8.95 -4.94
CA GLY A 73 3.18 -8.73 -6.40
C GLY A 73 4.42 -7.93 -6.83
N TYR A 74 5.12 -7.28 -5.89
CA TYR A 74 6.38 -6.61 -6.18
C TYR A 74 7.53 -7.60 -6.31
N SER A 75 7.80 -8.40 -5.28
CA SER A 75 8.96 -9.31 -5.26
C SER A 75 8.66 -10.65 -5.91
N LYS A 76 7.39 -11.03 -5.96
CA LYS A 76 6.87 -12.24 -6.62
C LYS A 76 5.73 -11.82 -7.53
N SER A 77 6.07 -11.13 -8.62
CA SER A 77 5.07 -10.65 -9.59
C SER A 77 4.12 -11.76 -9.99
N ASP A 78 2.86 -11.57 -9.64
CA ASP A 78 1.77 -12.40 -10.12
C ASP A 78 1.46 -12.04 -11.59
N GLU A 79 0.66 -12.89 -12.22
CA GLU A 79 0.27 -12.71 -13.62
C GLU A 79 -0.40 -11.35 -13.83
N GLU A 80 -1.25 -10.92 -12.89
CA GLU A 80 -1.97 -9.66 -12.94
C GLU A 80 -1.04 -8.43 -12.87
N THR A 81 -0.10 -8.38 -11.93
CA THR A 81 0.86 -7.27 -11.80
C THR A 81 1.69 -7.13 -13.07
N ARG A 82 2.14 -8.27 -13.61
CA ARG A 82 2.95 -8.31 -14.84
C ARG A 82 2.15 -7.82 -16.04
N ASP A 83 0.91 -8.27 -16.18
CA ASP A 83 0.05 -7.91 -17.31
C ASP A 83 -0.29 -6.41 -17.30
N HIS A 84 -0.55 -5.83 -16.12
CA HIS A 84 -0.70 -4.39 -15.95
C HIS A 84 0.57 -3.62 -16.35
N ILE A 85 1.76 -4.07 -15.94
CA ILE A 85 3.03 -3.43 -16.32
C ILE A 85 3.23 -3.46 -17.84
N ILE A 86 2.98 -4.61 -18.48
CA ILE A 86 3.09 -4.75 -19.93
C ILE A 86 2.12 -3.80 -20.62
N SER A 87 0.85 -3.79 -20.20
CA SER A 87 -0.19 -2.96 -20.80
C SER A 87 0.10 -1.46 -20.65
N LEU A 88 0.57 -1.02 -19.48
CA LEU A 88 0.75 0.41 -19.17
C LEU A 88 2.07 0.99 -19.69
N LEU A 89 3.15 0.20 -19.68
CA LEU A 89 4.51 0.71 -19.93
C LEU A 89 5.11 0.22 -21.25
N LEU A 90 4.66 -0.92 -21.78
CA LEU A 90 5.28 -1.55 -22.96
C LEU A 90 4.35 -1.59 -24.17
N GLN A 91 3.03 -1.56 -23.97
CA GLN A 91 2.06 -1.60 -25.05
C GLN A 91 1.51 -0.19 -25.34
N PRO A 92 1.76 0.36 -26.54
CA PRO A 92 1.14 1.60 -26.95
C PRO A 92 -0.36 1.41 -27.17
N PHE A 93 -1.15 2.42 -26.81
CA PHE A 93 -2.56 2.46 -27.16
C PHE A 93 -2.71 2.56 -28.68
N LYS A 94 -3.58 1.73 -29.25
CA LYS A 94 -3.99 1.88 -30.64
C LYS A 94 -4.87 3.13 -30.74
N ILE A 95 -4.44 4.06 -31.58
CA ILE A 95 -5.20 5.27 -31.95
C ILE A 95 -6.05 4.92 -33.17
#